data_AF-A0A3D1PJG4-F1
#
_entry.id   AF-A0A3D1PJG4-F1
#
_cell.length_a   1.000
_cell.length_b   1.000
_cell.length_c   1.000
_cell.angle_alpha   90.00
_cell.angle_beta   90.00
_cell.angle_gamma   90.00
#
_symmetry.space_group_name_H-M   'P 1'
#
loop_
_entity.id
_entity.type
_entity.pdbx_description
1 polymer ?
#
loop_
_entity_poly.entity_id
_entity_poly.type
_entity_poly.pdbx_seq_one_letter_code
_entity_poly.pdbx_strand_id
1 'polypeptide(L)'
;MEFIIIAIIAVILSVILGILFGYNLKKVKKITENKELDEKIKKYPNNIEICKSFLKKLNNEKVKVEENSDNEASLYIAVTNKILIANISNTYTRIQTIAHECLHSVQNRKILMFNFIFSNIYILYYITICVLAIFKILPNKLVFLSIYLLLSLVYYMVRIYLENDAMINAKYLAKEYMEEIKISSKEEINKIVKKFGKINDIGIRCVNYKFFLNIIVKLLIFLGICIVR
;
A
#
# COMPACT_ATOMS: atom_id res chain seq x y z
N MET A 1 -31.88 -11.30 10.85
CA MET A 1 -31.29 -10.90 12.14
C MET A 1 -29.78 -11.04 12.14
N GLU A 2 -29.23 -12.21 11.82
CA GLU A 2 -27.77 -12.47 11.86
C GLU A 2 -26.94 -11.49 11.01
N PHE A 3 -27.32 -11.26 9.73
CA PHE A 3 -26.60 -10.31 8.87
C PHE A 3 -26.60 -8.87 9.38
N ILE A 4 -27.68 -8.45 10.07
CA ILE A 4 -27.79 -7.12 10.67
C ILE A 4 -26.83 -7.01 11.87
N ILE A 5 -26.80 -8.04 12.72
CA ILE A 5 -25.88 -8.09 13.87
C ILE A 5 -24.43 -8.04 13.39
N ILE A 6 -24.07 -8.83 12.37
CA ILE A 6 -22.72 -8.83 11.79
C ILE A 6 -22.36 -7.44 11.24
N ALA A 7 -23.29 -6.79 10.54
CA ALA A 7 -23.06 -5.45 9.99
C ALA A 7 -22.81 -4.41 11.11
N ILE A 8 -23.61 -4.43 12.17
CA ILE A 8 -23.45 -3.53 13.33
C ILE A 8 -22.08 -3.75 13.99
N ILE A 9 -21.71 -4.99 14.26
CA ILE A 9 -20.41 -5.33 14.87
C ILE A 9 -19.26 -4.87 13.96
N ALA A 10 -19.34 -5.09 12.65
CA ALA A 10 -18.31 -4.68 11.69
C ALA A 10 -18.11 -3.16 11.68
N VAL A 11 -19.19 -2.38 11.76
CA VAL A 11 -19.12 -0.91 11.85
C VAL A 11 -18.48 -0.48 13.17
N ILE A 12 -18.92 -1.03 14.30
CA ILE A 12 -18.39 -0.70 15.63
C ILE A 12 -16.87 -0.98 15.69
N LEU A 13 -16.45 -2.17 15.27
CA LEU A 13 -15.03 -2.53 15.25
C LEU A 13 -14.21 -1.63 14.32
N SER A 14 -14.76 -1.23 13.17
CA SER A 14 -14.09 -0.30 12.27
C SER A 14 -13.88 1.07 12.90
N VAL A 15 -14.90 1.61 13.58
CA VAL A 15 -14.79 2.90 14.28
C VAL A 15 -13.75 2.82 15.39
N ILE A 16 -13.78 1.78 16.23
CA ILE A 16 -12.81 1.58 17.31
C ILE A 16 -11.38 1.52 16.76
N LEU A 17 -11.14 0.70 15.73
CA LEU A 17 -9.82 0.59 15.11
C LEU A 17 -9.39 1.89 14.43
N GLY A 18 -10.31 2.63 13.81
CA GLY A 18 -10.01 3.92 13.19
C GLY A 18 -9.51 4.95 14.20
N ILE A 19 -10.11 4.97 15.40
CA ILE A 19 -9.66 5.81 16.51
C ILE A 19 -8.30 5.34 17.04
N LEU A 20 -8.15 4.03 17.29
CA LEU A 20 -6.92 3.44 17.85
C LEU A 20 -5.70 3.67 16.94
N PHE A 21 -5.85 3.46 15.64
CA PHE A 21 -4.79 3.69 14.67
C PHE A 21 -4.60 5.17 14.32
N GLY A 22 -5.43 6.07 14.86
CA GLY A 22 -5.36 7.51 14.63
C GLY A 22 -5.52 7.86 13.15
N TYR A 23 -6.35 7.10 12.42
CA TYR A 23 -6.51 7.25 10.97
C TYR A 23 -6.98 8.67 10.63
N ASN A 24 -6.07 9.47 10.10
CA ASN A 24 -6.36 10.84 9.73
C ASN A 24 -5.54 11.26 8.51
N LEU A 25 -6.16 11.09 7.34
CA LEU A 25 -5.57 11.48 6.05
C LEU A 25 -5.11 12.94 6.01
N LYS A 26 -5.80 13.85 6.72
CA LYS A 26 -5.39 15.27 6.81
C LYS A 26 -4.09 15.44 7.59
N LYS A 27 -3.87 14.68 8.66
CA LYS A 27 -2.61 14.70 9.41
C LYS A 27 -1.45 14.15 8.57
N VAL A 28 -1.67 13.07 7.82
CA VAL A 28 -0.65 12.50 6.92
C VAL A 28 -0.25 13.54 5.85
N LYS A 29 -1.24 14.14 5.16
CA LYS A 29 -0.99 15.17 4.14
C LYS A 29 -0.20 16.38 4.67
N LYS A 30 -0.54 16.86 5.87
CA LYS A 30 0.19 17.98 6.50
C LYS A 30 1.65 17.66 6.83
N ILE A 31 1.99 16.40 7.10
CA ILE A 31 3.37 16.01 7.39
C ILE A 31 4.19 15.86 6.10
N THR A 32 3.53 15.44 5.01
CA THR A 32 4.15 15.31 3.68
C THR A 32 4.35 16.65 2.98
N GLU A 33 3.66 17.72 3.41
CA GLU A 33 3.88 19.08 2.92
C GLU A 33 5.05 19.75 3.67
N ASN A 34 6.20 19.91 3.01
CA ASN A 34 7.32 20.65 3.58
C ASN A 34 8.16 21.33 2.50
N LYS A 35 7.79 22.58 2.18
CA LYS A 35 8.43 23.38 1.11
C LYS A 35 9.95 23.47 1.25
N GLU A 36 10.48 23.57 2.46
CA GLU A 36 11.93 23.65 2.71
C GLU A 36 12.64 22.35 2.29
N LEU A 37 12.05 21.20 2.57
CA LEU A 37 12.60 19.90 2.18
C LEU A 37 12.35 19.59 0.70
N ASP A 38 11.21 20.06 0.17
CA ASP A 38 10.86 19.92 -1.24
C ASP A 38 11.91 20.64 -2.11
N GLU A 39 12.31 21.85 -1.74
CA GLU A 39 13.39 22.59 -2.43
C GLU A 39 14.75 21.89 -2.33
N LYS A 40 15.06 21.30 -1.18
CA LYS A 40 16.32 20.55 -0.99
C LYS A 40 16.36 19.30 -1.87
N ILE A 41 15.23 18.61 -2.05
CA ILE A 41 15.17 17.38 -2.84
C ILE A 41 15.13 17.65 -4.36
N LYS A 42 14.81 18.87 -4.81
CA LYS A 42 14.96 19.26 -6.23
C LYS A 42 16.39 19.15 -6.76
N LYS A 43 17.40 19.18 -5.88
CA LYS A 43 18.82 19.00 -6.27
C LYS A 43 19.16 17.55 -6.66
N TYR A 44 18.29 16.60 -6.34
CA TYR A 44 18.52 15.19 -6.63
C TYR A 44 18.22 14.86 -8.10
N PRO A 45 18.85 13.81 -8.67
CA PRO A 45 18.70 13.40 -10.07
C PRO A 45 17.25 13.05 -10.43
N ASN A 46 16.92 12.79 -11.71
CA ASN A 46 15.53 12.47 -12.09
C ASN A 46 15.05 11.13 -11.49
N ASN A 47 13.73 10.90 -11.43
CA ASN A 47 13.12 9.71 -10.83
C ASN A 47 13.69 8.41 -11.39
N ILE A 48 13.88 8.35 -12.71
CA ILE A 48 14.44 7.17 -13.40
C ILE A 48 15.87 6.91 -12.94
N GLU A 49 16.70 7.94 -12.79
CA GLU A 49 18.10 7.80 -12.36
C GLU A 49 18.20 7.33 -10.92
N ILE A 50 17.35 7.89 -10.04
CA ILE A 50 17.23 7.45 -8.64
C ILE A 50 16.80 5.97 -8.60
N CYS A 51 15.79 5.59 -9.37
CA CYS A 51 15.30 4.21 -9.43
C CYS A 51 16.37 3.24 -9.93
N LYS A 52 17.07 3.56 -11.04
CA LYS A 52 18.18 2.74 -11.56
C LYS A 52 19.30 2.59 -10.55
N SER A 53 19.63 3.66 -9.81
CA SER A 53 20.64 3.61 -8.75
C SER A 53 20.23 2.68 -7.61
N PHE A 54 18.97 2.73 -7.17
CA PHE A 54 18.45 1.79 -6.18
C PHE A 54 18.45 0.36 -6.69
N LEU A 55 18.00 0.10 -7.92
CA LEU A 55 17.99 -1.25 -8.49
C LEU A 55 19.39 -1.85 -8.61
N LYS A 56 20.39 -1.04 -8.98
CA LYS A 56 21.80 -1.45 -9.00
C LYS A 56 22.28 -1.83 -7.60
N LYS A 57 21.97 -1.00 -6.60
CA LYS A 57 22.30 -1.28 -5.19
C LYS A 57 21.64 -2.54 -4.65
N LEU A 58 20.42 -2.81 -5.09
CA LEU A 58 19.65 -4.00 -4.75
C LEU A 58 20.02 -5.23 -5.61
N ASN A 59 21.03 -5.13 -6.47
CA ASN A 59 21.45 -6.18 -7.42
C ASN A 59 20.30 -6.71 -8.31
N ASN A 60 19.37 -5.83 -8.71
CA ASN A 60 18.15 -6.18 -9.45
C ASN A 60 17.91 -5.32 -10.70
N GLU A 61 18.91 -5.19 -11.57
CA GLU A 61 18.84 -4.37 -12.78
C GLU A 61 17.93 -4.93 -13.89
N LYS A 62 17.42 -6.16 -13.72
CA LYS A 62 16.51 -6.82 -14.69
C LYS A 62 15.09 -6.23 -14.69
N VAL A 63 14.77 -5.38 -13.71
CA VAL A 63 13.46 -4.75 -13.57
C VAL A 63 13.30 -3.65 -14.62
N LYS A 64 12.18 -3.66 -15.34
CA LYS A 64 11.86 -2.61 -16.32
C LYS A 64 11.41 -1.35 -15.59
N VAL A 65 11.94 -0.20 -15.95
CA VAL A 65 11.55 1.10 -15.35
C VAL A 65 10.92 1.95 -16.44
N GLU A 66 9.67 2.37 -16.24
CA GLU A 66 8.94 3.26 -17.14
C GLU A 66 8.39 4.43 -16.34
N GLU A 67 8.61 5.64 -16.84
CA GLU A 67 7.98 6.85 -16.30
C GLU A 67 6.72 7.13 -17.13
N ASN A 68 5.58 7.24 -16.46
CA ASN A 68 4.32 7.57 -17.12
C ASN A 68 3.75 8.84 -16.50
N SER A 69 3.66 9.90 -17.28
CA SER A 69 3.11 11.20 -16.89
C SER A 69 1.62 11.14 -16.51
N ASP A 70 0.91 10.13 -17.00
CA ASP A 70 -0.54 10.00 -16.81
C ASP A 70 -0.91 9.29 -15.50
N ASN A 71 0.04 8.61 -14.86
CA ASN A 71 -0.20 7.89 -13.61
C ASN A 71 -0.08 8.80 -12.39
N GLU A 72 -1.08 8.74 -11.50
CA GLU A 72 -1.09 9.50 -10.23
C GLU A 72 -0.13 8.91 -9.17
N ALA A 73 0.28 7.65 -9.31
CA ALA A 73 1.10 6.95 -8.33
C ALA A 73 2.14 6.02 -8.98
N SER A 74 3.32 5.93 -8.36
CA SER A 74 4.34 4.93 -8.70
C SER A 74 3.90 3.55 -8.20
N LEU A 75 4.19 2.49 -8.96
CA LEU A 75 3.79 1.12 -8.63
C LEU A 75 4.74 0.08 -9.24
N TYR A 76 5.16 -0.89 -8.42
CA TYR A 76 5.78 -2.12 -8.88
C TYR A 76 4.74 -3.18 -9.26
N ILE A 77 4.86 -3.69 -10.48
CA ILE A 77 4.05 -4.78 -11.03
C ILE A 77 4.90 -6.05 -11.04
N ALA A 78 4.57 -6.97 -10.13
CA ALA A 78 5.31 -8.19 -9.97
C ALA A 78 5.30 -9.06 -11.24
N VAL A 79 4.14 -9.26 -11.89
CA VAL A 79 4.01 -10.18 -13.05
C VAL A 79 4.93 -9.78 -14.20
N THR A 80 4.93 -8.50 -14.57
CA THR A 80 5.75 -7.97 -15.67
C THR A 80 7.15 -7.55 -15.25
N ASN A 81 7.48 -7.70 -13.95
CA ASN A 81 8.71 -7.22 -13.33
C ASN A 81 9.03 -5.76 -13.74
N LYS A 82 8.05 -4.88 -13.57
CA LYS A 82 8.09 -3.50 -14.05
C LYS A 82 7.78 -2.52 -12.93
N ILE A 83 8.56 -1.46 -12.78
CA ILE A 83 8.27 -0.30 -11.94
C ILE A 83 7.72 0.81 -12.85
N LEU A 84 6.49 1.22 -12.58
CA LEU A 84 5.91 2.43 -13.14
C LEU A 84 6.18 3.57 -12.16
N ILE A 85 6.75 4.65 -12.66
CA ILE A 85 7.06 5.84 -11.87
C ILE A 85 6.11 6.96 -12.30
N ALA A 86 5.36 7.50 -11.34
CA ALA A 86 4.61 8.73 -11.53
C ALA A 86 5.54 9.94 -11.45
N ASN A 87 5.13 11.06 -12.05
CA ASN A 87 5.89 12.32 -11.96
C ASN A 87 5.73 12.97 -10.57
N ILE A 88 6.41 12.43 -9.57
CA ILE A 88 6.38 12.90 -8.16
C ILE A 88 7.54 13.89 -7.91
N SER A 89 7.98 14.65 -8.91
CA SER A 89 9.23 15.46 -8.87
C SER A 89 9.31 16.47 -7.73
N ASN A 90 8.17 16.87 -7.16
CA ASN A 90 8.04 18.06 -6.32
C ASN A 90 7.95 17.80 -4.81
N THR A 91 7.97 16.54 -4.34
CA THR A 91 7.86 16.26 -2.90
C THR A 91 9.14 15.65 -2.33
N TYR A 92 9.43 16.00 -1.09
CA TYR A 92 10.58 15.45 -0.37
C TYR A 92 10.44 13.95 -0.08
N THR A 93 9.22 13.40 -0.14
CA THR A 93 8.95 11.97 0.04
C THR A 93 9.31 11.13 -1.17
N ARG A 94 9.53 11.76 -2.33
CA ARG A 94 9.81 11.11 -3.61
C ARG A 94 10.90 10.05 -3.54
N ILE A 95 12.06 10.37 -2.95
CA ILE A 95 13.19 9.43 -2.84
C ILE A 95 12.77 8.18 -2.07
N GLN A 96 12.03 8.37 -0.97
CA GLN A 96 11.51 7.27 -0.16
C GLN A 96 10.46 6.46 -0.93
N THR A 97 9.56 7.10 -1.68
CA THR A 97 8.55 6.42 -2.50
C THR A 97 9.20 5.57 -3.59
N ILE A 98 10.22 6.08 -4.28
CA ILE A 98 10.94 5.30 -5.29
C ILE A 98 11.67 4.12 -4.63
N ALA A 99 12.31 4.34 -3.47
CA ALA A 99 12.94 3.27 -2.70
C ALA A 99 11.94 2.17 -2.31
N HIS A 100 10.73 2.54 -1.90
CA HIS A 100 9.65 1.61 -1.56
C HIS A 100 9.25 0.73 -2.75
N GLU A 101 9.04 1.31 -3.94
CA GLU A 101 8.74 0.52 -5.15
C GLU A 101 9.91 -0.36 -5.59
N CYS A 102 11.15 0.11 -5.43
CA CYS A 102 12.34 -0.70 -5.71
C CYS A 102 12.45 -1.89 -4.73
N LEU A 103 12.10 -1.71 -3.46
CA LEU A 103 12.10 -2.79 -2.47
C LEU A 103 11.07 -3.87 -2.79
N HIS A 104 9.89 -3.49 -3.28
CA HIS A 104 8.92 -4.46 -3.78
C HIS A 104 9.47 -5.37 -4.88
N SER A 105 10.47 -4.90 -5.65
CA SER A 105 11.09 -5.70 -6.72
C SER A 105 12.03 -6.80 -6.22
N VAL A 106 12.58 -6.66 -5.02
CA VAL A 106 13.53 -7.63 -4.41
C VAL A 106 12.91 -8.48 -3.32
N GLN A 107 11.67 -8.18 -2.93
CA GLN A 107 10.91 -9.03 -2.02
C GLN A 107 10.78 -10.46 -2.55
N ASN A 108 10.48 -11.39 -1.64
CA ASN A 108 10.37 -12.80 -1.97
C ASN A 108 9.36 -13.02 -3.11
N ARG A 109 9.88 -13.47 -4.27
CA ARG A 109 9.10 -13.68 -5.49
C ARG A 109 7.90 -14.60 -5.29
N LYS A 110 8.03 -15.61 -4.42
CA LYS A 110 6.94 -16.54 -4.07
C LYS A 110 5.77 -15.79 -3.42
N ILE A 111 6.06 -14.89 -2.48
CA ILE A 111 5.04 -14.11 -1.77
C ILE A 111 4.40 -13.07 -2.70
N LEU A 112 5.19 -12.40 -3.54
CA LEU A 112 4.68 -11.44 -4.54
C LEU A 112 3.74 -12.09 -5.55
N MET A 113 4.13 -13.25 -6.11
CA MET A 113 3.28 -14.01 -7.03
C MET A 113 2.04 -14.55 -6.34
N PHE A 114 2.18 -15.08 -5.12
CA PHE A 114 1.03 -15.50 -4.33
C PHE A 114 0.06 -14.35 -4.11
N ASN A 115 0.54 -13.18 -3.67
CA ASN A 115 -0.29 -11.99 -3.46
C ASN A 115 -1.03 -11.60 -4.75
N PHE A 116 -0.35 -11.57 -5.90
CA PHE A 116 -0.98 -11.24 -7.17
C PHE A 116 -2.10 -12.24 -7.53
N ILE A 117 -1.81 -13.54 -7.52
CA ILE A 117 -2.77 -14.58 -7.89
C ILE A 117 -3.94 -14.60 -6.89
N PHE A 118 -3.64 -14.64 -5.61
CA PHE A 118 -4.62 -14.73 -4.54
C PHE A 118 -5.53 -13.51 -4.47
N SER A 119 -5.00 -12.29 -4.68
CA SER A 119 -5.82 -11.07 -4.71
C SER A 119 -6.84 -11.10 -5.85
N ASN A 120 -6.47 -11.64 -7.02
CA ASN A 120 -7.39 -11.78 -8.15
C ASN A 120 -8.46 -12.85 -7.88
N ILE A 121 -8.07 -14.02 -7.34
CA ILE A 121 -9.03 -15.07 -6.92
C ILE A 121 -10.00 -14.53 -5.86
N TYR A 122 -9.49 -13.80 -4.87
CA TYR A 122 -10.28 -13.18 -3.82
C TYR A 122 -11.32 -12.20 -4.37
N ILE A 123 -10.92 -11.33 -5.30
CA ILE A 123 -11.83 -10.37 -5.95
C ILE A 123 -12.88 -11.11 -6.80
N LEU A 124 -12.47 -12.09 -7.59
CA LEU A 124 -13.37 -12.88 -8.43
C LEU A 124 -14.41 -13.63 -7.58
N TYR A 125 -13.98 -14.24 -6.48
CA TYR A 125 -14.88 -14.89 -5.53
C TYR A 125 -15.90 -13.91 -4.96
N TYR A 126 -15.46 -12.73 -4.51
CA TYR A 126 -16.34 -11.68 -3.99
C TYR A 126 -17.40 -11.25 -5.02
N ILE A 127 -17.01 -10.99 -6.26
CA ILE A 127 -17.94 -10.60 -7.32
C ILE A 127 -18.95 -11.73 -7.58
N THR A 128 -18.49 -12.97 -7.64
CA THR A 128 -19.33 -14.14 -7.90
C THR A 128 -20.41 -14.30 -6.83
N ILE A 129 -20.05 -14.24 -5.54
CA ILE A 129 -21.05 -14.37 -4.46
C ILE A 129 -22.02 -13.18 -4.44
N CYS A 130 -21.57 -11.96 -4.76
CA CYS A 130 -22.44 -10.79 -4.87
C CYS A 130 -23.47 -10.97 -6.00
N VAL A 131 -23.04 -11.40 -7.18
CA VAL A 131 -23.92 -11.65 -8.33
C VAL A 131 -24.94 -12.74 -8.00
N LEU A 132 -24.49 -13.87 -7.45
CA LEU A 132 -25.38 -14.97 -7.05
C LEU A 132 -26.40 -14.54 -5.97
N ALA A 133 -25.99 -13.68 -5.03
CA ALA A 133 -26.88 -13.15 -4.00
C ALA A 133 -27.94 -12.22 -4.60
N ILE A 134 -27.58 -11.38 -5.58
CA ILE A 134 -28.52 -10.49 -6.28
C ILE A 134 -29.61 -11.29 -7.00
N PHE A 135 -29.23 -12.39 -7.67
CA PHE A 135 -30.16 -13.26 -8.39
C PHE A 135 -30.95 -14.22 -7.49
N LYS A 136 -30.75 -14.19 -6.17
CA LYS A 136 -31.36 -15.11 -5.18
C LYS A 136 -31.03 -16.60 -5.41
N ILE A 137 -29.95 -16.88 -6.11
CA ILE A 137 -29.49 -18.25 -6.41
C ILE A 137 -28.52 -18.73 -5.33
N LEU A 138 -27.88 -17.82 -4.59
CA LEU A 138 -26.84 -18.16 -3.61
C LEU A 138 -27.39 -19.04 -2.46
N PRO A 139 -27.02 -20.33 -2.40
CA PRO A 139 -27.43 -21.19 -1.29
C PRO A 139 -26.59 -20.85 -0.04
N ASN A 140 -27.12 -21.13 1.15
CA ASN A 140 -26.36 -21.05 2.42
C ASN A 140 -25.49 -19.79 2.55
N LYS A 141 -26.10 -18.60 2.41
CA LYS A 141 -25.45 -17.27 2.43
C LYS A 141 -24.36 -17.10 3.51
N LEU A 142 -24.56 -17.65 4.71
CA LEU A 142 -23.60 -17.60 5.82
C LEU A 142 -22.30 -18.38 5.55
N VAL A 143 -22.37 -19.54 4.88
CA VAL A 143 -21.19 -20.34 4.57
C VAL A 143 -20.30 -19.59 3.59
N PHE A 144 -20.89 -19.03 2.53
CA PHE A 144 -20.16 -18.21 1.55
C PHE A 144 -19.56 -16.95 2.17
N LEU A 145 -20.26 -16.35 3.13
CA LEU A 145 -19.75 -15.25 3.94
C LEU A 145 -18.54 -15.66 4.79
N SER A 146 -18.60 -16.79 5.49
CA SER A 146 -17.50 -17.30 6.29
C SER A 146 -16.26 -17.60 5.44
N ILE A 147 -16.46 -18.20 4.27
CA ILE A 147 -15.37 -18.41 3.29
C ILE A 147 -14.79 -17.07 2.83
N TYR A 148 -15.63 -16.07 2.52
CA TYR A 148 -15.16 -14.72 2.16
C TYR A 148 -14.29 -14.10 3.26
N LEU A 149 -14.70 -14.24 4.53
CA LEU A 149 -13.93 -13.71 5.66
C LEU A 149 -12.59 -14.43 5.83
N LEU A 150 -12.55 -15.77 5.70
CA LEU A 150 -11.30 -16.54 5.72
C LEU A 150 -10.35 -16.12 4.60
N LEU A 151 -10.86 -15.97 3.36
CA LEU A 151 -10.06 -15.47 2.24
C LEU A 151 -9.58 -14.03 2.50
N SER A 152 -10.41 -13.19 3.11
CA SER A 152 -10.06 -11.81 3.46
C SER A 152 -8.91 -11.75 4.48
N LEU A 153 -8.88 -12.67 5.45
CA LEU A 153 -7.78 -12.76 6.44
C LEU A 153 -6.46 -13.11 5.77
N VAL A 154 -6.45 -14.10 4.88
CA VAL A 154 -5.24 -14.50 4.13
C VAL A 154 -4.78 -13.34 3.23
N TYR A 155 -5.70 -12.71 2.51
CA TYR A 155 -5.43 -11.54 1.67
C TYR A 155 -4.81 -10.40 2.50
N TYR A 156 -5.43 -10.08 3.64
CA TYR A 156 -4.96 -9.03 4.53
C TYR A 156 -3.55 -9.31 5.04
N MET A 157 -3.30 -10.51 5.58
CA MET A 157 -1.99 -10.89 6.15
C MET A 157 -0.86 -10.77 5.14
N VAL A 158 -1.05 -11.27 3.93
CA VAL A 158 -0.02 -11.19 2.88
C VAL A 158 0.21 -9.75 2.44
N ARG A 159 -0.87 -8.97 2.26
CA ARG A 159 -0.76 -7.58 1.83
C ARG A 159 -0.05 -6.72 2.85
N ILE A 160 -0.42 -6.79 4.13
CA ILE A 160 0.24 -5.99 5.18
C ILE A 160 1.71 -6.38 5.34
N TYR A 161 2.05 -7.66 5.17
CA TYR A 161 3.44 -8.10 5.27
C TYR A 161 4.32 -7.45 4.21
N LEU A 162 3.89 -7.50 2.94
CA LEU A 162 4.63 -6.90 1.82
C LEU A 162 4.76 -5.37 1.98
N GLU A 163 3.70 -4.70 2.39
CA GLU A 163 3.66 -3.24 2.52
C GLU A 163 4.51 -2.76 3.70
N ASN A 164 4.36 -3.40 4.88
CA ASN A 164 5.13 -3.05 6.05
C ASN A 164 6.63 -3.27 5.83
N ASP A 165 7.01 -4.40 5.24
CA ASP A 165 8.41 -4.70 4.92
C ASP A 165 9.03 -3.64 4.00
N ALA A 166 8.35 -3.31 2.90
CA ALA A 166 8.83 -2.27 1.99
C ALA A 166 8.87 -0.88 2.65
N MET A 167 7.85 -0.49 3.42
CA MET A 167 7.80 0.80 4.11
C MET A 167 8.91 0.96 5.15
N ILE A 168 9.15 -0.06 5.97
CA ILE A 168 10.19 -0.05 7.01
C ILE A 168 11.58 0.10 6.36
N ASN A 169 11.85 -0.69 5.33
CA ASN A 169 13.17 -0.73 4.67
C ASN A 169 13.43 0.50 3.78
N ALA A 170 12.39 1.12 3.20
CA ALA A 170 12.54 2.26 2.28
C ALA A 170 13.28 3.45 2.90
N LYS A 171 13.05 3.71 4.19
CA LYS A 171 13.73 4.78 4.93
C LYS A 171 15.25 4.58 4.97
N TYR A 172 15.69 3.34 5.21
CA TYR A 172 17.11 3.00 5.32
C TYR A 172 17.78 3.04 3.96
N LEU A 173 17.14 2.44 2.95
CA LEU A 173 17.65 2.46 1.58
C LEU A 173 17.78 3.89 1.05
N ALA A 174 16.77 4.74 1.30
CA ALA A 174 16.83 6.16 0.92
C ALA A 174 17.95 6.91 1.65
N LYS A 175 18.17 6.65 2.94
CA LYS A 175 19.26 7.26 3.72
C LYS A 175 20.62 6.94 3.09
N GLU A 176 20.91 5.66 2.88
CA GLU A 176 22.22 5.24 2.38
C GLU A 176 22.48 5.80 0.98
N TYR A 177 21.47 5.81 0.11
CA TYR A 177 21.58 6.44 -1.21
C TYR A 177 21.94 7.93 -1.13
N MET A 178 21.26 8.70 -0.25
CA MET A 178 21.56 10.13 -0.07
C MET A 178 22.99 10.36 0.45
N GLU A 179 23.50 9.46 1.30
CA GLU A 179 24.88 9.53 1.83
C GLU A 179 25.94 9.21 0.77
N GLU A 180 25.65 8.28 -0.15
CA GLU A 180 26.55 7.87 -1.24
C GLU A 180 26.71 8.96 -2.30
N ILE A 181 25.62 9.60 -2.72
CA ILE A 181 25.66 10.61 -3.80
C ILE A 181 26.19 11.98 -3.34
N LYS A 182 26.30 12.21 -2.01
CA LYS A 182 26.89 13.41 -1.39
C LYS A 182 26.35 14.76 -1.89
N ILE A 183 25.09 14.83 -2.34
CA ILE A 183 24.43 16.08 -2.77
C ILE A 183 24.03 16.95 -1.56
N SER A 184 23.65 16.33 -0.45
CA SER A 184 23.23 16.99 0.79
C SER A 184 24.22 16.74 1.92
N SER A 185 24.27 17.64 2.89
CA SER A 185 25.12 17.44 4.09
C SER A 185 24.54 16.33 4.98
N LYS A 186 25.39 15.71 5.82
CA LYS A 186 24.94 14.67 6.78
C LYS A 186 23.82 15.19 7.70
N GLU A 187 23.87 16.45 8.09
CA GLU A 187 22.83 17.08 8.92
C GLU A 187 21.48 17.21 8.19
N GLU A 188 21.51 17.59 6.91
CA GLU A 188 20.32 17.67 6.07
C GLU A 188 19.70 16.30 5.85
N ILE A 189 20.51 15.29 5.55
CA ILE A 189 20.08 13.90 5.38
C ILE A 189 19.40 13.42 6.66
N ASN A 190 20.01 13.67 7.84
CA ASN A 190 19.41 13.30 9.12
C ASN A 190 18.06 13.99 9.38
N LYS A 191 17.89 15.26 8.98
CA LYS A 191 16.61 15.98 9.06
C LYS A 191 15.54 15.32 8.17
N ILE A 192 15.89 14.99 6.92
CA ILE A 192 15.00 14.32 5.96
C ILE A 192 14.60 12.93 6.49
N VAL A 193 15.57 12.12 6.89
CA VAL A 193 15.34 10.76 7.39
C VAL A 193 14.51 10.74 8.67
N LYS A 194 14.66 11.74 9.54
CA LYS A 194 13.80 11.91 10.72
C LYS A 194 12.35 12.16 10.33
N LYS A 195 12.10 12.91 9.25
CA LYS A 195 10.75 13.12 8.71
C LYS A 195 10.19 11.86 8.06
N PHE A 196 11.01 11.11 7.29
CA PHE A 196 10.63 9.79 6.79
C PHE A 196 10.19 8.84 7.91
N GLY A 197 10.91 8.84 9.05
CA GLY A 197 10.52 8.05 10.23
C GLY A 197 9.14 8.43 10.78
N LYS A 198 8.83 9.74 10.88
CA LYS A 198 7.52 10.22 11.32
C LYS A 198 6.41 9.86 10.32
N ILE A 199 6.70 9.93 9.03
CA ILE A 199 5.76 9.51 7.98
C ILE A 199 5.50 8.02 8.08
N ASN A 200 6.54 7.19 8.23
CA ASN A 200 6.38 5.73 8.33
C ASN A 200 5.55 5.31 9.53
N ASP A 201 5.80 5.88 10.69
CA ASP A 201 5.08 5.53 11.92
C ASP A 201 3.55 5.74 11.78
N ILE A 202 3.14 6.84 11.15
CA ILE A 202 1.72 7.14 10.91
C ILE A 202 1.22 6.40 9.66
N GLY A 203 2.05 6.33 8.62
CA GLY A 203 1.76 5.73 7.33
C GLY A 203 1.46 4.25 7.45
N ILE A 204 2.29 3.48 8.16
CA ILE A 204 2.11 2.04 8.38
C ILE A 204 0.75 1.77 9.05
N ARG A 205 0.45 2.51 10.13
CA ARG A 205 -0.85 2.40 10.82
C ARG A 205 -2.02 2.73 9.90
N CYS A 206 -1.90 3.80 9.12
CA CYS A 206 -2.96 4.23 8.20
C CYS A 206 -3.15 3.25 7.03
N VAL A 207 -2.08 2.71 6.46
CA VAL A 207 -2.11 1.75 5.35
C VAL A 207 -2.74 0.43 5.81
N ASN A 208 -2.34 -0.10 6.97
CA ASN A 208 -2.94 -1.30 7.54
C ASN A 208 -4.43 -1.11 7.82
N TYR A 209 -4.81 0.01 8.44
CA TYR A 209 -6.22 0.33 8.66
C TYR A 209 -7.00 0.52 7.34
N LYS A 210 -6.40 1.14 6.32
CA LYS A 210 -7.02 1.28 4.99
C LYS A 210 -7.33 -0.08 4.35
N PHE A 211 -6.40 -1.03 4.42
CA PHE A 211 -6.66 -2.38 3.91
C PHE A 211 -7.78 -3.08 4.67
N PHE A 212 -7.79 -2.97 6.00
CA PHE A 212 -8.88 -3.49 6.82
C PHE A 212 -10.23 -2.85 6.45
N LEU A 213 -10.28 -1.52 6.35
CA LEU A 213 -11.50 -0.79 6.01
C LEU A 213 -12.03 -1.20 4.64
N ASN A 214 -11.17 -1.41 3.64
CA ASN A 214 -11.58 -1.88 2.31
C ASN A 214 -12.27 -3.26 2.37
N ILE A 215 -11.81 -4.16 3.24
CA ILE A 215 -12.44 -5.47 3.46
C ILE A 215 -13.81 -5.29 4.11
N ILE A 216 -13.91 -4.42 5.13
CA ILE A 216 -15.18 -4.14 5.82
C ILE A 216 -16.21 -3.49 4.90
N VAL A 217 -15.81 -2.54 4.05
CA VAL A 217 -16.72 -1.92 3.08
C VAL A 217 -17.31 -2.98 2.15
N LYS A 218 -16.48 -3.86 1.60
CA LYS A 218 -16.94 -4.97 0.76
C LYS A 218 -17.87 -5.93 1.51
N LEU A 219 -17.55 -6.24 2.76
CA LEU A 219 -18.40 -7.02 3.66
C LEU A 219 -19.77 -6.37 3.83
N LEU A 220 -19.83 -5.08 4.15
CA LEU A 220 -21.08 -4.34 4.34
C LEU A 220 -21.94 -4.29 3.08
N ILE A 221 -21.32 -4.13 1.90
CA ILE A 221 -22.02 -4.20 0.61
C ILE A 221 -22.68 -5.57 0.44
N PHE A 222 -21.94 -6.65 0.67
CA PHE A 222 -22.46 -8.01 0.53
C PHE A 222 -23.58 -8.31 1.55
N LEU A 223 -23.43 -7.87 2.80
CA LEU A 223 -24.47 -7.99 3.81
C LEU A 223 -25.74 -7.22 3.41
N GLY A 224 -25.59 -6.01 2.88
CA GLY A 224 -26.70 -5.20 2.36
C GLY A 224 -27.48 -5.91 1.26
N ILE A 225 -26.78 -6.53 0.29
CA ILE A 225 -27.41 -7.34 -0.76
C ILE A 225 -28.19 -8.51 -0.14
N CYS A 226 -27.58 -9.23 0.81
CA CYS A 226 -28.20 -10.39 1.44
C CYS A 226 -29.43 -10.07 2.30
N ILE A 227 -29.52 -8.85 2.85
CA ILE A 227 -30.65 -8.36 3.64
C ILE A 227 -31.82 -7.97 2.72
N VAL A 228 -31.54 -7.35 1.57
CA VAL A 228 -32.57 -6.85 0.65
C VAL A 228 -33.15 -7.96 -0.24
N ARG A 229 -32.36 -8.96 -0.62
CA ARG A 229 -32.72 -10.00 -1.61
C ARG A 229 -32.99 -11.36 -1.00
#